data_AF-A0A3D3DQ13-F1
#
_entry.id   AF-A0A3D3DQ13-F1
#
_cell.length_a   1.000
_cell.length_b   1.000
_cell.length_c   1.000
_cell.angle_alpha   90.00
_cell.angle_beta   90.00
_cell.angle_gamma   90.00
#
_symmetry.space_group_name_H-M   'P 1'
#
loop_
_entity.id
_entity.type
_entity.pdbx_description
1 polymer ?
#
loop_
_entity_poly.entity_id
_entity_poly.type
_entity_poly.pdbx_seq_one_letter_code
_entity_poly.pdbx_strand_id
1 'polypeptide(L)'
;NTGWTGGSGAPGGSGSRFPIPVTRAVVKAAQDGLLLGVETRHIESLNLDYPVSIPGVDDQYVDPKAGWGNDEAYEEQASQLAALFLENITHFDVSEAIVAAGPKSG
;
A
#
# COMPACT_ATOMS: atom_id res chain seq x y z
N ASN A 1 -5.28 -3.48 1.27
CA ASN A 1 -4.72 -4.60 0.48
C ASN A 1 -5.21 -5.92 1.07
N THR A 2 -5.90 -6.77 0.31
CA THR A 2 -6.28 -8.15 0.72
C THR A 2 -5.60 -9.22 -0.14
N GLY A 3 -4.58 -8.82 -0.90
CA GLY A 3 -3.85 -9.64 -1.85
C GLY A 3 -2.67 -10.37 -1.19
N TRP A 4 -1.48 -9.79 -1.30
CA TRP A 4 -0.21 -10.36 -0.87
C TRP A 4 0.60 -9.36 -0.05
N THR A 5 1.54 -9.89 0.75
CA THR A 5 2.52 -9.13 1.53
C THR A 5 3.88 -9.84 1.52
N GLY A 6 4.92 -9.08 1.83
CA GLY A 6 6.30 -9.55 1.95
C GLY A 6 6.97 -9.99 0.66
N GLY A 7 6.53 -9.44 -0.47
CA GLY A 7 7.05 -9.74 -1.79
C GLY A 7 5.96 -9.76 -2.86
N SER A 8 6.39 -9.94 -4.11
CA SER A 8 5.48 -10.03 -5.25
C SER A 8 4.58 -11.28 -5.17
N GLY A 9 3.30 -11.12 -5.50
CA GLY A 9 2.34 -12.21 -5.67
C GLY A 9 2.33 -12.82 -7.08
N ALA A 10 3.18 -12.35 -7.99
CA ALA A 10 3.31 -12.88 -9.34
C ALA A 10 3.89 -14.31 -9.35
N PRO A 11 3.73 -15.08 -10.45
CA PRO A 11 4.36 -16.40 -10.57
C PRO A 11 5.86 -16.34 -10.28
N GLY A 12 6.33 -17.15 -9.33
CA GLY A 12 7.72 -17.15 -8.88
C GLY A 12 8.10 -16.06 -7.88
N GLY A 13 7.14 -15.24 -7.43
CA GLY A 13 7.35 -14.24 -6.38
C GLY A 13 7.49 -14.84 -4.98
N SER A 14 8.14 -14.10 -4.08
CA SER A 14 8.37 -14.50 -2.69
C SER A 14 7.21 -14.17 -1.74
N GLY A 15 6.18 -13.47 -2.22
CA GLY A 15 5.09 -12.95 -1.41
C GLY A 15 4.18 -14.05 -0.84
N SER A 16 3.58 -13.75 0.30
CA SER A 16 2.56 -14.60 0.94
C SER A 16 1.21 -13.91 0.95
N ARG A 17 0.12 -14.68 1.04
CA ARG A 17 -1.24 -14.11 1.15
C ARG A 17 -1.36 -13.34 2.46
N PHE A 18 -1.96 -12.16 2.39
CA PHE A 18 -2.24 -11.36 3.58
C PHE A 18 -3.14 -12.15 4.54
N PRO A 19 -2.78 -12.32 5.84
CA PRO A 19 -3.59 -13.12 6.74
C PRO A 19 -4.97 -12.49 6.97
N ILE A 20 -6.03 -13.29 6.80
CA ILE A 20 -7.43 -12.84 6.99
C ILE A 20 -7.65 -12.20 8.37
N PRO A 21 -7.11 -12.73 9.50
CA PRO A 21 -7.27 -12.09 10.81
C PRO A 21 -6.71 -10.66 10.83
N VAL A 22 -5.61 -10.39 10.14
CA VAL A 22 -5.01 -9.05 10.08
C VAL A 22 -5.90 -8.10 9.30
N THR A 23 -6.39 -8.52 8.12
CA THR A 23 -7.35 -7.71 7.35
C THR A 23 -8.58 -7.34 8.19
N ARG A 24 -9.11 -8.30 8.96
CA ARG A 24 -10.26 -8.05 9.85
C ARG A 24 -9.93 -7.06 10.97
N ALA A 25 -8.73 -7.14 11.55
CA ALA A 25 -8.27 -6.19 12.57
C ALA A 25 -8.15 -4.77 12.03
N VAL A 26 -7.58 -4.60 10.83
CA VAL A 26 -7.48 -3.29 10.15
C VAL A 26 -8.88 -2.70 9.88
N VAL A 27 -9.80 -3.50 9.35
CA VAL A 27 -11.19 -3.05 9.11
C VAL A 27 -11.88 -2.66 10.42
N LYS A 28 -11.71 -3.44 11.49
CA LYS A 28 -12.28 -3.13 12.80
C LYS A 28 -11.73 -1.82 13.35
N ALA A 29 -10.43 -1.59 13.27
CA ALA A 29 -9.80 -0.35 13.71
C ALA A 29 -10.35 0.88 12.95
N ALA A 30 -10.56 0.75 11.65
CA ALA A 30 -11.19 1.79 10.84
C ALA A 30 -12.64 2.06 11.26
N GLN A 31 -13.44 1.00 11.46
CA GLN A 31 -14.83 1.11 11.89
C GLN A 31 -14.99 1.72 13.28
N ASP A 32 -14.04 1.47 14.18
CA ASP A 32 -14.01 2.02 15.53
C ASP A 32 -13.49 3.46 15.58
N GLY A 33 -13.07 4.03 14.44
CA GLY A 33 -12.48 5.37 14.39
C GLY A 33 -11.06 5.46 14.96
N LEU A 34 -10.41 4.33 15.24
CA LEU A 34 -9.06 4.29 15.83
C LEU A 34 -7.96 4.79 14.91
N LEU A 35 -8.26 4.99 13.62
CA LEU A 35 -7.32 5.48 12.61
C LEU A 35 -7.53 6.98 12.31
N LEU A 36 -8.45 7.65 13.00
CA LEU A 36 -8.71 9.08 12.80
C LEU A 36 -7.66 9.93 13.53
N GLY A 37 -6.95 10.78 12.78
CA GLY A 37 -5.97 11.70 13.35
C GLY A 37 -4.72 11.04 13.94
N VAL A 38 -4.47 9.77 13.61
CA VAL A 38 -3.24 9.07 14.01
C VAL A 38 -2.05 9.55 13.20
N GLU A 39 -0.85 9.31 13.72
CA GLU A 39 0.39 9.54 12.98
C GLU A 39 0.43 8.64 11.74
N THR A 40 0.78 9.25 10.61
CA THR A 40 0.91 8.57 9.32
C THR A 40 2.31 8.74 8.76
N ARG A 41 2.68 7.81 7.88
CA ARG A 41 3.81 7.93 6.96
C ARG A 41 3.28 7.97 5.54
N HIS A 42 4.06 8.59 4.66
CA HIS A 42 3.71 8.76 3.26
C HIS A 42 4.51 7.80 2.36
N ILE A 43 3.85 7.23 1.36
CA ILE A 43 4.46 6.43 0.31
C ILE A 43 4.50 7.29 -0.95
N GLU A 44 5.65 7.92 -1.21
CA GLU A 44 5.81 8.90 -2.31
C GLU A 44 5.41 8.33 -3.68
N SER A 45 5.82 7.09 -4.00
CA SER A 45 5.56 6.45 -5.29
C SER A 45 4.07 6.20 -5.55
N LEU A 46 3.29 5.92 -4.51
CA LEU A 46 1.84 5.65 -4.62
C LEU A 46 0.97 6.85 -4.23
N ASN A 47 1.57 7.90 -3.67
CA ASN A 47 0.88 9.08 -3.14
C ASN A 47 -0.19 8.71 -2.10
N LEU A 48 0.15 7.80 -1.18
CA LEU A 48 -0.76 7.29 -0.15
C LEU A 48 -0.16 7.43 1.25
N ASP A 49 -1.01 7.77 2.21
CA ASP A 49 -0.67 7.73 3.63
C ASP A 49 -1.08 6.39 4.24
N TYR A 50 -0.23 5.88 5.14
CA TYR A 50 -0.53 4.72 5.99
C TYR A 50 -0.28 5.06 7.46
N PRO A 51 -1.08 4.52 8.40
CA PRO A 51 -0.85 4.74 9.82
C PRO A 51 0.49 4.13 10.25
N VAL A 52 1.19 4.75 11.20
CA VAL A 52 2.46 4.22 11.73
C VAL A 52 2.24 2.94 12.55
N SER A 53 1.06 2.79 13.16
CA SER A 53 0.67 1.59 13.90
C SER A 53 -0.85 1.37 13.86
N ILE A 54 -1.27 0.12 14.04
CA ILE A 54 -2.69 -0.25 14.14
C ILE A 54 -2.84 -1.19 15.34
N PRO A 55 -3.69 -0.86 16.34
CA PRO A 55 -3.87 -1.71 17.52
C PRO A 55 -4.24 -3.15 17.17
N GLY A 56 -3.46 -4.11 17.67
CA GLY A 56 -3.69 -5.54 17.43
C GLY A 56 -3.19 -6.04 16.07
N VAL A 57 -2.43 -5.23 15.33
CA VAL A 57 -1.75 -5.61 14.10
C VAL A 57 -0.24 -5.47 14.30
N ASP A 58 0.52 -6.48 13.89
CA ASP A 58 1.99 -6.46 13.94
C ASP A 58 2.54 -5.49 12.87
N ASP A 59 3.57 -4.72 13.23
CA ASP A 59 4.19 -3.69 12.41
C ASP A 59 4.62 -4.20 11.03
N GLN A 60 5.00 -5.48 10.90
CA GLN A 60 5.34 -6.10 9.61
C GLN A 60 4.18 -6.09 8.59
N TYR A 61 2.93 -5.93 9.05
CA TYR A 61 1.73 -5.80 8.22
C TYR A 61 1.23 -4.37 8.10
N VAL A 62 1.78 -3.44 8.89
CA VAL A 62 1.43 -2.01 8.84
C VAL A 62 2.33 -1.31 7.84
N ASP A 63 3.65 -1.51 7.95
CA ASP A 63 4.61 -0.94 7.02
C ASP A 63 4.74 -1.84 5.77
N PRO A 64 4.35 -1.36 4.58
CA PRO A 64 4.37 -2.16 3.36
C PRO A 64 5.78 -2.55 2.90
N LYS A 65 6.83 -1.87 3.36
CA LYS A 65 8.23 -2.21 3.10
C LYS A 65 8.75 -3.29 4.04
N ALA A 66 8.37 -3.23 5.32
CA ALA A 66 8.91 -4.08 6.37
C ALA A 66 8.81 -5.58 6.07
N GLY A 67 7.75 -6.01 5.37
CA GLY A 67 7.57 -7.41 5.00
C GLY A 67 8.51 -7.92 3.90
N TRP A 68 9.09 -7.05 3.07
CA TRP A 68 9.80 -7.46 1.85
C TRP A 68 11.22 -7.99 2.12
N GLY A 69 11.84 -7.58 3.22
CA GLY A 69 13.21 -7.95 3.56
C GLY A 69 14.29 -7.44 2.59
N ASN A 70 13.89 -6.71 1.55
CA ASN A 70 14.72 -6.06 0.55
C ASN A 70 13.99 -4.81 0.07
N ASP A 71 14.48 -3.64 0.51
CA ASP A 71 13.84 -2.36 0.24
C ASP A 71 13.92 -1.98 -1.24
N GLU A 72 15.04 -2.30 -1.91
CA GLU A 72 15.17 -2.03 -3.35
C GLU A 72 14.14 -2.81 -4.18
N ALA A 73 13.88 -4.07 -3.83
CA ALA A 73 12.87 -4.90 -4.49
C ALA A 73 11.45 -4.34 -4.27
N TYR A 74 11.18 -3.80 -3.07
CA TYR A 74 9.92 -3.09 -2.81
C TYR A 74 9.81 -1.86 -3.72
N GLU A 75 10.83 -1.01 -3.75
CA GLU A 75 10.80 0.24 -4.52
C GLU A 75 10.65 0.00 -6.02
N GLU A 76 11.33 -1.03 -6.54
CA GLU A 76 11.18 -1.45 -7.93
C GLU A 76 9.71 -1.84 -8.23
N GLN A 77 9.11 -2.66 -7.38
CA GLN A 77 7.74 -3.12 -7.58
C GLN A 77 6.69 -2.02 -7.36
N ALA A 78 6.93 -1.12 -6.40
CA ALA A 78 6.09 0.06 -6.18
C ALA A 78 6.15 1.02 -7.39
N SER A 79 7.34 1.23 -7.96
CA SER A 79 7.54 2.05 -9.16
C SER A 79 6.87 1.44 -10.39
N GLN A 80 6.97 0.12 -10.58
CA GLN A 80 6.26 -0.59 -11.64
C GLN A 80 4.74 -0.45 -11.49
N LEU A 81 4.22 -0.61 -10.27
CA LEU A 81 2.79 -0.43 -10.01
C LEU A 81 2.34 1.00 -10.30
N ALA A 82 3.11 2.01 -9.86
CA ALA A 82 2.81 3.41 -10.13
C ALA A 82 2.73 3.69 -11.63
N ALA A 83 3.67 3.16 -12.42
CA ALA A 83 3.66 3.29 -13.89
C ALA A 83 2.39 2.69 -14.52
N LEU A 84 1.93 1.52 -14.06
CA LEU A 84 0.70 0.90 -14.55
C LEU A 84 -0.55 1.76 -14.26
N PHE A 85 -0.61 2.40 -13.10
CA PHE A 85 -1.71 3.32 -12.77
C PHE A 85 -1.65 4.61 -13.60
N LEU A 86 -0.45 5.17 -13.79
CA LEU A 86 -0.22 6.35 -14.62
C LEU A 86 -0.56 6.10 -16.09
N GLU A 87 -0.26 4.92 -16.62
CA GLU A 87 -0.69 4.52 -17.97
C GLU A 87 -2.21 4.38 -18.03
N ASN A 88 -2.79 3.64 -17.10
CA ASN A 88 -4.23 3.34 -17.12
C ASN A 88 -5.11 4.58 -16.97
N ILE A 89 -4.71 5.57 -16.15
CA ILE A 89 -5.53 6.78 -15.95
C ILE A 89 -5.68 7.61 -17.23
N THR A 90 -4.76 7.48 -18.21
CA THR A 90 -4.84 8.19 -19.50
C THR A 90 -6.04 7.78 -20.35
N HIS A 91 -6.67 6.64 -20.04
CA HIS A 91 -7.89 6.18 -20.72
C HIS A 91 -9.16 6.89 -20.24
N PHE A 92 -9.07 7.76 -19.23
CA PHE A 92 -10.19 8.46 -18.62
C PHE A 92 -10.05 9.97 -18.76
N ASP A 93 -11.15 10.65 -19.03
CA ASP A 93 -11.23 12.11 -19.00
C ASP A 93 -11.66 12.54 -17.59
N VAL A 94 -10.69 12.98 -16.79
CA VAL A 94 -10.87 13.35 -15.38
C VAL A 94 -10.17 14.67 -15.09
N SER A 95 -10.56 15.33 -14.00
CA SER A 95 -9.96 16.61 -13.63
C SER A 95 -8.47 16.47 -13.26
N GLU A 96 -7.71 17.55 -13.44
CA GLU A 96 -6.30 17.63 -13.03
C GLU A 96 -6.11 17.28 -11.55
N ALA A 97 -7.08 17.61 -10.69
CA ALA A 97 -7.04 17.26 -9.27
C ALA A 97 -7.07 15.74 -9.04
N ILE A 98 -7.80 14.98 -9.88
CA ILE A 98 -7.82 13.51 -9.81
C ILE A 98 -6.49 12.95 -10.31
N VAL A 99 -5.95 13.49 -11.40
CA VAL A 99 -4.63 13.08 -11.93
C VAL A 99 -3.54 13.32 -10.88
N ALA A 100 -3.54 14.49 -10.24
CA ALA A 100 -2.55 14.87 -9.22
C ALA A 100 -2.65 14.07 -7.92
N ALA A 101 -3.79 13.43 -7.64
CA ALA A 101 -3.98 12.55 -6.50
C ALA A 101 -3.40 11.14 -6.72
N GLY A 102 -3.05 10.78 -7.96
CA GLY A 102 -2.54 9.46 -8.30
C GLY A 102 -1.08 9.20 -7.91
N PRO A 103 -0.57 7.99 -8.19
CA PRO A 103 0.83 7.63 -8.03
C PRO A 103 1.78 8.58 -8.78
N LYS A 104 3.01 8.71 -8.29
CA LYS A 104 4.03 9.58 -8.90
C LYS A 104 5.16 8.75 -9.47
N SER A 105 5.62 9.12 -10.67
CA SER A 105 6.92 8.64 -11.17
C SER A 105 8.02 9.33 -10.38
N GLY A 106 8.85 8.53 -9.70
CA GLY A 106 10.06 9.01 -9.03
C GLY A 106 11.09 9.59 -10.00
#